data_AF-A0A497G8I1-F1
#
_entry.id   AF-A0A497G8I1-F1
#
_cell.length_a   1.000
_cell.length_b   1.000
_cell.length_c   1.000
_cell.angle_alpha   90.00
_cell.angle_beta   90.00
_cell.angle_gamma   90.00
#
_symmetry.space_group_name_H-M   'P 1'
#
loop_
_entity.id
_entity.type
_entity.pdbx_description
1 polymer ?
#
loop_
_entity_poly.entity_id
_entity_poly.type
_entity_poly.pdbx_seq_one_letter_code
_entity_poly.pdbx_strand_id
1 'polypeptide(L)'
;MIPEENDVSVVTIDVDFFLSVAKGYLTNDKYRLLKEYILSSEDVYGSLIFDTYDIALFLKEQCNLSEKKIKSFLMDVGLPLCDVNEILRQIRRKSEEVY
;
A
#
# COMPACT_ATOMS: atom_id res chain seq x y z
N MET A 1 -30.29 -0.13 -17.78
CA MET A 1 -28.83 -0.27 -17.92
C MET A 1 -28.25 0.42 -16.71
N ILE A 2 -27.96 -0.34 -15.66
CA ILE A 2 -27.30 0.15 -14.44
C ILE A 2 -25.80 0.16 -14.79
N PRO A 3 -25.04 1.23 -14.50
CA PRO A 3 -23.60 1.19 -14.75
C PRO A 3 -23.02 0.08 -13.88
N GLU A 4 -22.19 -0.77 -14.48
CA GLU A 4 -21.31 -1.67 -13.73
C GLU A 4 -20.47 -0.77 -12.80
N GLU A 5 -20.85 -0.73 -11.52
CA GLU A 5 -19.97 -0.28 -10.47
C GLU A 5 -18.72 -1.15 -10.62
N ASN A 6 -17.60 -0.53 -11.02
CA ASN A 6 -16.31 -1.15 -10.79
C ASN A 6 -16.24 -1.31 -9.28
N ASP A 7 -16.56 -2.52 -8.79
CA ASP A 7 -16.33 -2.97 -7.42
C ASP A 7 -14.82 -2.84 -7.18
N VAL A 8 -14.38 -1.62 -6.85
CA VAL A 8 -13.06 -1.39 -6.28
C VAL A 8 -13.09 -2.18 -4.98
N SER A 9 -12.37 -3.29 -4.96
CA SER A 9 -12.36 -4.17 -3.80
C SER A 9 -11.77 -3.39 -2.63
N VAL A 10 -12.65 -2.91 -1.74
CA VAL A 10 -12.22 -2.22 -0.52
C VAL A 10 -11.69 -3.29 0.42
N VAL A 11 -10.37 -3.51 0.36
CA VAL A 11 -9.70 -4.45 1.26
C VAL A 11 -9.51 -3.76 2.59
N THR A 12 -10.26 -4.23 3.60
CA THR A 12 -10.07 -3.80 4.98
C THR A 12 -8.95 -4.62 5.61
N ILE A 13 -7.85 -3.98 5.99
CA ILE A 13 -6.70 -4.66 6.60
C ILE A 13 -6.56 -4.20 8.05
N ASP A 14 -6.41 -5.16 8.96
CA ASP A 14 -6.09 -4.87 10.35
C ASP A 14 -4.73 -4.17 10.47
N VAL A 15 -4.69 -3.08 11.24
CA VAL A 15 -3.50 -2.21 11.36
C VAL A 15 -2.33 -2.98 11.99
N ASP A 16 -2.59 -3.77 13.02
CA ASP A 16 -1.55 -4.50 13.74
C ASP A 16 -0.98 -5.62 12.86
N PHE A 17 -1.82 -6.31 12.10
CA PHE A 17 -1.40 -7.27 11.08
C PHE A 17 -0.55 -6.59 10.01
N PHE A 18 -1.01 -5.48 9.44
CA PHE A 18 -0.28 -4.73 8.43
C PHE A 18 1.12 -4.31 8.93
N LEU A 19 1.20 -3.72 10.14
CA LEU A 19 2.45 -3.28 10.73
C LEU A 19 3.37 -4.48 11.04
N SER A 20 2.81 -5.61 11.46
CA SER A 20 3.57 -6.85 11.68
C SER A 20 4.24 -7.32 10.39
N VAL A 21 3.51 -7.36 9.26
CA VAL A 21 4.08 -7.70 7.95
C VAL A 21 5.13 -6.67 7.54
N ALA A 22 4.84 -5.38 7.67
CA ALA A 22 5.76 -4.30 7.28
C ALA A 22 7.11 -4.36 8.01
N LYS A 23 7.11 -4.78 9.29
CA LYS A 23 8.33 -4.98 10.07
C LYS A 23 9.28 -6.02 9.46
N GLY A 24 8.75 -7.00 8.71
CA GLY A 24 9.55 -7.99 7.97
C GLY A 24 10.22 -7.43 6.71
N TYR A 25 9.73 -6.32 6.18
CA TYR A 25 10.19 -5.73 4.92
C TYR A 25 11.08 -4.49 5.10
N LEU A 26 10.99 -3.83 6.25
CA LEU A 26 11.60 -2.53 6.51
C LEU A 26 12.68 -2.58 7.57
N THR A 27 13.68 -1.70 7.44
CA THR A 27 14.59 -1.41 8.56
C THR A 27 13.83 -0.68 9.67
N ASN A 28 14.34 -0.72 10.90
CA ASN A 28 13.68 -0.09 12.05
C ASN A 28 13.33 1.38 11.82
N ASP A 29 14.20 2.16 11.17
CA ASP A 29 13.96 3.58 10.89
C ASP A 29 12.80 3.76 9.88
N LYS A 30 12.79 2.98 8.81
CA LYS A 30 11.74 3.03 7.78
C LYS A 30 10.40 2.49 8.29
N TYR A 31 10.45 1.45 9.13
CA TYR A 31 9.30 0.95 9.85
C TYR A 31 8.69 2.01 10.77
N ARG A 32 9.53 2.75 11.51
CA ARG A 32 9.06 3.84 12.37
C ARG A 32 8.35 4.93 11.56
N LEU A 33 8.93 5.34 10.44
CA LEU A 33 8.33 6.34 9.54
C LEU A 33 6.98 5.86 8.96
N LEU A 34 6.88 4.61 8.51
CA LEU A 34 5.62 4.04 8.02
C LEU A 34 4.57 3.99 9.13
N LYS A 35 4.96 3.59 10.34
CA LYS A 35 4.07 3.54 11.50
C LYS A 35 3.55 4.94 11.86
N GLU A 36 4.43 5.95 11.87
CA GLU A 36 4.05 7.36 12.08
C GLU A 36 3.09 7.84 10.99
N TYR A 37 3.37 7.57 9.72
CA TYR A 37 2.51 7.91 8.59
C TYR A 37 1.11 7.31 8.75
N ILE A 38 1.03 6.02 9.05
CA ILE A 38 -0.24 5.31 9.25
C ILE A 38 -1.01 5.90 10.43
N LEU A 39 -0.38 6.04 11.60
CA LEU A 39 -1.04 6.54 12.81
C LEU A 39 -1.39 8.03 12.77
N SER A 40 -0.79 8.79 11.85
CA SER A 40 -1.12 10.21 11.63
C SER A 40 -2.32 10.43 10.72
N SER A 41 -2.79 9.39 10.02
CA SER A 41 -3.99 9.48 9.19
C SER A 41 -5.24 9.57 10.06
N GLU A 42 -6.16 10.48 9.76
CA GLU A 42 -7.38 10.69 10.54
C GLU A 42 -8.37 9.50 10.47
N ASP A 43 -8.15 8.58 9.53
CA ASP A 43 -9.03 7.42 9.23
C ASP A 43 -8.72 6.14 10.04
N VAL A 44 -7.85 6.20 11.05
CA VAL A 44 -7.41 5.00 11.82
C VAL A 44 -8.34 4.66 13.00
N TYR A 45 -9.66 4.79 12.82
CA TYR A 45 -10.63 4.29 13.81
C TYR A 45 -11.18 2.92 13.42
N GLY A 46 -10.43 1.87 13.79
CA GLY A 46 -10.90 0.48 13.87
C GLY A 46 -10.77 -0.38 12.62
N SER A 47 -10.50 0.20 11.45
CA SER A 47 -10.28 -0.52 10.20
C SER A 47 -9.65 0.42 9.19
N LEU A 48 -8.44 0.12 8.73
CA LEU A 48 -7.81 0.94 7.69
C LEU A 48 -8.51 0.71 6.36
N ILE A 49 -9.28 1.70 5.92
CA ILE A 49 -9.66 1.86 4.52
C ILE A 49 -8.49 2.61 3.87
N PHE A 50 -7.43 1.88 3.51
CA PHE A 50 -6.28 2.51 2.83
C PHE A 50 -6.50 2.56 1.34
N ASP A 51 -6.14 3.70 0.73
CA ASP A 51 -5.70 3.67 -0.66
C ASP A 51 -4.35 2.94 -0.69
N THR A 52 -4.39 1.65 -1.02
CA THR A 52 -3.21 0.77 -1.07
C THR A 52 -2.15 1.27 -2.06
N TYR A 53 -2.53 2.20 -2.94
CA TYR A 53 -1.63 2.99 -3.76
C TYR A 53 -0.69 3.89 -2.95
N ASP A 54 -1.19 4.64 -1.97
CA ASP A 54 -0.39 5.61 -1.20
C ASP A 54 0.67 4.90 -0.35
N ILE A 55 0.33 3.73 0.21
CA ILE A 55 1.30 2.88 0.89
C ILE A 55 2.37 2.39 -0.08
N ALA A 56 1.96 1.86 -1.23
CA ALA A 56 2.89 1.34 -2.21
C ALA A 56 3.82 2.46 -2.74
N LEU A 57 3.30 3.67 -2.89
CA LEU A 57 4.05 4.87 -3.21
C LEU A 57 5.03 5.25 -2.08
N PHE A 58 4.58 5.26 -0.83
CA PHE A 58 5.45 5.50 0.33
C PHE A 58 6.60 4.48 0.40
N LEU A 59 6.30 3.20 0.20
CA LEU A 59 7.31 2.13 0.17
C LEU A 59 8.31 2.35 -0.97
N LYS A 60 7.86 2.82 -2.13
CA LYS A 60 8.71 3.15 -3.27
C LYS A 60 9.59 4.36 -2.99
N GLU A 61 8.99 5.49 -2.62
CA GLU A 61 9.66 6.80 -2.55
C GLU A 61 10.42 6.98 -1.23
N GLN A 62 9.77 6.70 -0.10
CA GLN A 62 10.34 6.96 1.22
C GLN A 62 11.21 5.80 1.70
N CYS A 63 10.86 4.56 1.35
CA CYS A 63 11.60 3.38 1.79
C CYS A 63 12.53 2.79 0.72
N ASN A 64 12.50 3.32 -0.51
CA ASN A 64 13.32 2.90 -1.64
C ASN A 64 13.23 1.38 -1.93
N LEU A 65 12.05 0.78 -1.73
CA LEU A 65 11.85 -0.62 -2.06
C LEU A 65 11.76 -0.82 -3.57
N SER A 66 12.39 -1.89 -4.05
CA SER A 66 12.17 -2.38 -5.41
C SER A 66 10.72 -2.80 -5.60
N GLU A 67 10.18 -2.65 -6.81
CA GLU A 67 8.83 -3.09 -7.14
C GLU A 67 8.57 -4.57 -6.83
N LYS A 68 9.60 -5.42 -6.98
CA LYS A 68 9.51 -6.84 -6.58
C LYS A 68 9.16 -7.00 -5.10
N LYS A 69 9.80 -6.22 -4.22
CA LYS A 69 9.53 -6.26 -2.78
C LYS A 69 8.20 -5.62 -2.43
N ILE A 70 7.81 -4.53 -3.10
CA ILE A 70 6.49 -3.91 -2.93
C ILE A 70 5.39 -4.90 -3.34
N LYS A 71 5.58 -5.60 -4.46
CA LYS A 71 4.68 -6.67 -4.90
C LYS A 71 4.51 -7.75 -3.83
N SER A 72 5.62 -8.31 -3.34
CA SER A 72 5.58 -9.34 -2.29
C SER A 72 4.91 -8.82 -1.02
N PHE A 73 5.23 -7.59 -0.60
CA PHE A 73 4.60 -6.97 0.55
C PHE A 73 3.08 -6.86 0.40
N LEU A 74 2.60 -6.32 -0.72
CA LEU A 74 1.16 -6.13 -0.96
C LEU A 74 0.42 -7.47 -1.03
N MET A 75 1.04 -8.51 -1.61
CA MET A 75 0.48 -9.85 -1.61
C MET A 75 0.45 -10.48 -0.21
N ASP A 76 1.48 -10.26 0.61
CA ASP A 76 1.57 -10.79 1.98
C ASP A 76 0.57 -10.13 2.93
N VAL A 77 0.21 -8.86 2.69
CA VAL A 77 -0.90 -8.21 3.42
C VAL A 77 -2.28 -8.62 2.90
N GLY A 78 -2.35 -9.46 1.86
CA GLY A 78 -3.59 -10.09 1.39
C GLY A 78 -4.22 -9.44 0.15
N LEU A 79 -3.55 -8.52 -0.54
CA LEU A 79 -4.12 -7.94 -1.75
C LEU A 79 -4.17 -8.96 -2.91
N PRO A 80 -5.26 -8.98 -3.69
CA PRO A 80 -5.34 -9.72 -4.94
C PRO A 80 -4.23 -9.30 -5.91
N LEU A 81 -3.67 -10.28 -6.63
CA LEU A 81 -2.60 -10.04 -7.61
C LEU A 81 -2.99 -9.02 -8.69
N CYS A 82 -4.27 -8.98 -9.08
CA CYS A 82 -4.78 -8.01 -10.05
C CYS A 82 -4.60 -6.57 -9.54
N ASP A 83 -5.01 -6.30 -8.30
CA ASP A 83 -4.91 -4.98 -7.67
C ASP A 83 -3.45 -4.59 -7.46
N VAL A 84 -2.62 -5.53 -7.00
CA VAL A 84 -1.17 -5.30 -6.86
C VAL A 84 -0.52 -4.89 -8.18
N ASN A 85 -0.86 -5.57 -9.28
CA ASN A 85 -0.31 -5.23 -10.59
C ASN A 85 -0.80 -3.85 -11.07
N GLU A 86 -2.06 -3.50 -10.78
CA GLU A 86 -2.62 -2.20 -11.13
C GLU A 86 -1.95 -1.07 -10.34
N ILE A 87 -1.75 -1.23 -9.03
CA ILE A 87 -1.01 -0.28 -8.18
C ILE A 87 0.41 -0.06 -8.71
N LEU A 88 1.14 -1.13 -9.02
CA LEU A 88 2.49 -1.02 -9.57
C LEU A 88 2.49 -0.32 -10.94
N ARG A 89 1.47 -0.56 -11.77
CA ARG A 89 1.30 0.14 -13.06
C ARG A 89 1.08 1.64 -12.85
N GLN A 90 0.25 2.03 -11.88
CA GLN A 90 -0.01 3.44 -11.56
C GLN A 90 1.26 4.14 -11.03
N ILE A 91 2.03 3.48 -10.15
CA ILE A 91 3.30 4.01 -9.64
C ILE A 91 4.29 4.28 -10.79
N ARG A 92 4.41 3.34 -11.75
CA ARG A 92 5.28 3.52 -12.93
C ARG A 92 4.85 4.71 -13.77
N ARG A 93 3.55 4.86 -14.03
CA ARG A 93 3.00 6.00 -14.80
C ARG A 93 3.29 7.33 -14.12
N LYS A 94 3.12 7.43 -12.80
CA LYS A 94 3.45 8.66 -12.05
C LYS A 94 4.94 9.00 -12.15
N SER A 95 5.81 7.99 -12.19
CA SER A 95 7.25 8.21 -12.40
C SER A 95 7.61 8.63 -13.83
N GLU A 96 6.77 8.31 -14.82
CA GLU A 96 6.97 8.68 -16.24
C GLU A 96 6.40 10.07 -16.57
N GLU A 97 5.42 10.56 -15.82
CA GLU A 97 4.75 11.86 -16.04
C GLU A 97 5.58 13.08 -15.56
N VAL A 98 6.68 12.85 -14.84
CA VAL A 98 7.59 13.90 -14.33
C VAL A 98 8.70 14.25 -15.34
N TYR A 99 8.72 13.63 -16.52
CA TYR A 99 9.73 13.84 -17.57
C TYR A 99 9.19 14.43 -18.88
#